data_AF-A0A962W921-F1
#
_entry.id   AF-A0A962W921-F1
#
_cell.length_a   1.000
_cell.length_b   1.000
_cell.length_c   1.000
_cell.angle_alpha   90.00
_cell.angle_beta   90.00
_cell.angle_gamma   90.00
#
_symmetry.space_group_name_H-M   'P 1'
#
loop_
_entity.id
_entity.type
_entity.pdbx_description
1 polymer ?
#
loop_
_entity_poly.entity_id
_entity_poly.type
_entity_poly.pdbx_seq_one_letter_code
_entity_poly.pdbx_strand_id
1 'polypeptide(L)' 'MTATVISGTGLFTPAESISNDELVASFNAYVDLYNSENAAAIASGELPPLQHSSVEFIEKA' A
#
# COMPACT_ATOMS: atom_id res chain seq x y z
N MET A 1 8.94 -44.80 11.27
CA MET A 1 8.45 -43.58 10.58
C MET A 1 8.22 -42.53 11.63
N THR A 2 9.01 -41.46 11.65
CA THR A 2 8.79 -40.31 12.55
C THR A 2 7.92 -39.30 11.82
N ALA A 3 6.72 -39.04 12.34
CA ALA A 3 5.84 -38.02 11.81
C ALA A 3 6.37 -36.63 12.20
N THR A 4 6.57 -35.76 11.22
CA THR A 4 6.89 -34.35 11.47
C THR A 4 5.66 -33.64 12.02
N VAL A 5 5.81 -32.96 13.15
CA VAL A 5 4.75 -32.19 13.80
C VAL A 5 5.22 -30.76 14.03
N ILE A 6 4.33 -29.79 13.87
CA ILE A 6 4.57 -28.43 14.35
C ILE A 6 4.22 -28.43 15.84
N SER A 7 5.24 -28.32 16.70
CA SER A 7 5.12 -28.38 18.16
C SER A 7 4.77 -27.05 18.82
N GLY A 8 4.74 -25.97 18.04
CA GLY A 8 4.35 -24.64 18.50
C GLY A 8 4.35 -23.63 17.36
N THR A 9 3.47 -22.65 17.46
CA THR A 9 3.49 -21.46 16.61
C THR A 9 3.53 -20.23 17.52
N GLY A 10 4.29 -19.22 17.11
CA GLY A 10 4.31 -17.91 17.76
C GLY A 10 3.93 -16.87 16.73
N LEU A 11 2.93 -16.05 17.05
CA LEU A 11 2.54 -14.89 16.26
C LEU A 11 2.79 -13.65 17.11
N PHE A 12 3.58 -12.72 16.59
CA PHE A 12 3.73 -11.40 17.19
C PHE A 12 2.92 -10.40 16.37
N THR A 13 1.98 -9.72 17.02
CA THR A 13 1.22 -8.63 16.41
C THR A 13 1.75 -7.31 16.96
N PRO A 14 2.31 -6.43 16.11
CA PRO A 14 2.73 -5.10 16.52
C PRO A 14 1.56 -4.29 17.11
N ALA A 15 1.87 -3.36 18.02
CA ALA A 15 0.87 -2.45 18.59
C ALA A 15 0.41 -1.37 17.59
N GLU A 16 1.29 -1.01 16.66
CA GLU A 16 0.98 -0.07 15.58
C GLU A 16 0.33 -0.84 14.44
N SER A 17 -0.87 -0.41 14.06
CA SER A 17 -1.64 -0.96 12.95
C SER A 17 -2.22 0.21 12.17
N ILE A 18 -2.20 0.08 10.84
CA ILE A 18 -2.85 1.00 9.92
C ILE A 18 -3.92 0.22 9.17
N SER A 19 -5.13 0.76 9.09
CA SER A 19 -6.20 0.15 8.31
C SER A 19 -5.96 0.32 6.80
N ASN A 20 -6.55 -0.54 5.98
CA ASN A 20 -6.46 -0.43 4.53
C ASN A 20 -7.02 0.92 4.04
N ASP A 21 -8.09 1.42 4.66
CA ASP A 21 -8.65 2.75 4.38
C ASP A 21 -7.65 3.87 4.67
N GLU A 22 -6.99 3.85 5.83
CA GLU A 22 -5.99 4.87 6.20
C GLU A 22 -4.76 4.83 5.30
N LEU A 23 -4.34 3.63 4.89
CA LEU A 23 -3.25 3.44 3.95
C LEU A 23 -3.61 4.03 2.56
N VAL A 24 -4.80 3.72 2.06
CA VAL A 24 -5.30 4.20 0.77
C VAL A 24 -5.50 5.71 0.79
N ALA A 25 -6.07 6.27 1.86
CA ALA A 25 -6.25 7.70 2.01
C ALA A 25 -4.90 8.44 2.02
N SER A 26 -3.92 7.94 2.79
CA SER A 26 -2.57 8.53 2.85
C SER A 26 -1.85 8.45 1.50
N PHE A 27 -1.96 7.32 0.82
CA PHE A 27 -1.37 7.13 -0.50
C PHE A 27 -2.01 8.05 -1.55
N ASN A 28 -3.35 8.13 -1.58
CA ASN A 28 -4.05 8.97 -2.55
C ASN A 28 -3.76 10.46 -2.33
N ALA A 29 -3.68 10.91 -1.07
CA ALA A 29 -3.25 12.28 -0.77
C ALA A 29 -1.83 12.59 -1.28
N TYR A 30 -0.91 11.62 -1.18
CA TYR A 30 0.42 11.75 -1.77
C TYR A 30 0.38 11.78 -3.30
N VAL A 31 -0.44 10.94 -3.94
CA VAL A 31 -0.61 10.92 -5.40
C VAL A 31 -1.13 12.27 -5.90
N ASP A 32 -2.12 12.85 -5.21
CA ASP A 32 -2.65 14.18 -5.53
C ASP A 32 -1.56 15.26 -5.45
N LEU A 33 -0.77 15.26 -4.37
CA LEU A 33 0.34 16.20 -4.20
C LEU A 33 1.39 16.02 -5.29
N TYR A 34 1.85 14.79 -5.51
CA TYR A 34 2.85 14.48 -6.52
C TYR A 34 2.40 14.89 -7.93
N ASN A 35 1.17 14.56 -8.30
CA ASN A 35 0.63 14.91 -9.61
C ASN A 35 0.44 16.42 -9.76
N SER A 36 0.06 17.12 -8.68
CA SER A 36 -0.07 18.58 -8.69
C SER A 36 1.30 19.27 -8.81
N GLU A 37 2.31 18.83 -8.06
CA GLU A 37 3.66 19.40 -8.10
C GLU A 37 4.38 19.11 -9.42
N ASN A 38 4.18 17.91 -9.97
CA ASN A 38 4.81 17.47 -11.21
C ASN A 38 3.92 17.69 -12.44
N ALA A 39 2.80 18.42 -12.33
CA ALA A 39 1.84 18.62 -13.42
C ALA A 39 2.50 19.11 -14.72
N ALA A 40 3.47 20.02 -14.62
CA ALA A 40 4.21 20.53 -15.78
C ALA A 40 5.13 19.47 -16.41
N ALA A 41 5.82 18.67 -15.60
CA ALA A 41 6.69 17.59 -16.05
C ALA A 41 5.90 16.42 -16.65
N ILE A 42 4.73 16.12 -16.08
CA ILE A 42 3.77 15.13 -16.60
C ILE A 42 3.20 15.59 -17.94
N ALA A 43 2.80 16.87 -18.04
CA ALA A 43 2.31 17.43 -19.29
C ALA A 43 3.37 17.45 -20.40
N SER A 44 4.64 17.61 -20.02
CA SER A 44 5.78 17.54 -20.93
C SER A 44 6.22 16.10 -21.25
N GLY A 45 5.61 15.08 -20.62
CA GLY A 45 5.93 13.66 -20.81
C GLY A 45 7.25 13.21 -20.16
N GLU A 46 7.83 14.03 -19.28
CA GLU A 46 9.10 13.75 -18.60
C GLU A 46 8.91 12.87 -17.37
N LEU A 47 7.73 12.93 -16.73
CA LEU A 47 7.36 12.11 -15.58
C LEU A 47 6.00 11.42 -15.82
N PRO A 48 5.85 10.14 -15.42
CA PRO A 48 4.55 9.47 -15.45
C PRO A 48 3.67 9.93 -14.27
N PRO A 49 2.35 10.15 -14.49
CA PRO A 49 1.42 10.45 -13.41
C PRO A 49 1.24 9.21 -12.51
N LEU A 50 1.13 9.44 -11.21
CA LEU A 50 0.77 8.39 -10.27
C LEU A 50 -0.74 8.13 -10.30
N GLN A 51 -1.14 6.88 -10.12
CA GLN A 51 -2.54 6.45 -10.07
C GLN A 51 -2.97 6.20 -8.63
N HIS A 52 -4.24 6.49 -8.34
CA HIS A 52 -4.83 6.26 -7.02
C HIS A 52 -4.95 4.77 -6.74
N SER A 53 -4.76 4.38 -5.48
CA SER A 53 -5.03 3.03 -5.00
C SER A 53 -6.45 2.95 -4.42
N SER A 54 -6.95 1.74 -4.25
CA SER A 54 -8.26 1.47 -3.64
C SER A 54 -8.17 0.33 -2.62
N VAL A 55 -9.06 0.37 -1.62
CA VAL A 55 -9.13 -0.68 -0.58
C VAL A 55 -9.46 -2.04 -1.20
N GLU A 56 -10.37 -2.05 -2.19
CA GLU A 56 -10.74 -3.26 -2.94
C GLU A 56 -9.56 -3.91 -3.69
N PHE A 57 -8.52 -3.15 -4.05
CA PHE A 57 -7.30 -3.70 -4.62
C PHE A 57 -6.48 -4.46 -3.57
N ILE A 58 -6.42 -3.93 -2.34
CA ILE A 58 -5.66 -4.52 -1.23
C ILE A 58 -6.37 -5.77 -0.67
N GLU A 59 -7.70 -5.77 -0.58
CA GLU A 59 -8.45 -6.92 -0.06
C GLU A 59 -8.41 -8.16 -0.95
N LYS A 60 -8.05 -8.00 -2.24
CA LYS A 60 -7.90 -9.11 -3.18
C LYS A 60 -6.47 -9.65 -3.29
N ALA A 61 -5.52 -9.07 -2.56
CA ALA A 61 -4.09 -9.41 -2.61
C ALA A 61 -3.74 -10.65 -1.77
#